data_AF-A0A821R1Y0-F1
#
_entry.id   AF-A0A821R1Y0-F1
#
_cell.length_a   1.000
_cell.length_b   1.000
_cell.length_c   1.000
_cell.angle_alpha   90.00
_cell.angle_beta   90.00
_cell.angle_gamma   90.00
#
_symmetry.space_group_name_H-M   'P 1'
#
loop_
_entity.id
_entity.type
_entity.pdbx_description
1 polymer ?
#
loop_
_entity_poly.entity_id
_entity_poly.type
_entity_poly.pdbx_seq_one_letter_code
_entity_poly.pdbx_strand_id
1 'polypeptide(L)' 'NQFALYLKDYMKKGFVHCGYKIMPYSMDYCALLSNFEADQNYRSIDNLTVGIIKSADCT' A
#
# COMPACT_ATOMS: atom_id res chain seq x y z
N ASN A 1 -14.89 -15.82 -17.08
CA ASN A 1 -13.84 -14.98 -16.43
C ASN A 1 -12.58 -15.78 -16.17
N GLN A 2 -11.60 -15.67 -17.06
CA GLN A 2 -10.32 -16.40 -17.01
C GLN A 2 -9.45 -16.01 -15.80
N PHE A 3 -9.50 -14.75 -15.36
CA PHE A 3 -8.74 -14.24 -14.21
C PHE A 3 -9.09 -14.93 -12.88
N ALA A 4 -10.36 -15.22 -12.65
CA ALA A 4 -10.80 -15.88 -11.42
C ALA A 4 -10.31 -17.33 -11.32
N LEU A 5 -10.07 -17.99 -12.45
CA LEU A 5 -9.49 -19.33 -12.49
C LEU A 5 -8.00 -19.29 -12.13
N TYR A 6 -7.28 -18.31 -12.68
CA TYR A 6 -5.85 -18.13 -12.40
C TYR A 6 -5.57 -17.87 -10.92
N LEU A 7 -6.34 -16.98 -10.27
CA LEU A 7 -6.20 -16.71 -8.83
C LEU A 7 -6.42 -17.96 -7.99
N LYS A 8 -7.43 -18.79 -8.33
CA LYS A 8 -7.68 -20.07 -7.62
C LYS A 8 -6.51 -21.03 -7.74
N ASP A 9 -5.87 -21.10 -8.90
CA ASP A 9 -4.72 -21.97 -9.10
C ASP A 9 -3.48 -21.50 -8.31
N TYR A 10 -3.27 -20.19 -8.21
CA TYR A 10 -2.19 -19.61 -7.39
C TYR A 10 -2.43 -19.79 -5.90
N MET A 11 -3.67 -19.68 -5.44
CA MET A 11 -4.06 -19.99 -4.07
C MET A 11 -3.80 -21.47 -3.73
N LYS A 12 -4.20 -22.40 -4.61
CA LYS A 12 -3.94 -23.84 -4.41
C LYS A 12 -2.46 -24.18 -4.33
N LYS A 13 -1.61 -23.46 -5.07
CA LYS A 13 -0.16 -23.61 -5.05
C LYS A 13 0.52 -22.94 -3.86
N GLY A 14 -0.21 -22.20 -3.03
CA GLY A 14 0.33 -21.53 -1.83
C GLY A 14 1.05 -20.20 -2.10
N PHE A 15 0.91 -19.61 -3.29
CA PHE A 15 1.55 -18.32 -3.62
C PHE A 15 0.78 -17.11 -3.12
N VAL A 16 -0.48 -17.29 -2.72
CA VAL A 16 -1.35 -16.23 -2.18
C VAL A 16 -1.57 -16.49 -0.70
N HIS A 17 -1.28 -15.49 0.12
CA HIS A 17 -1.52 -15.55 1.55
C HIS A 17 -2.13 -14.23 2.03
N CYS A 18 -2.88 -14.30 3.14
CA CYS A 18 -3.38 -13.14 3.85
C CYS A 18 -2.67 -13.05 5.20
N GLY A 19 -2.23 -11.86 5.58
CA GLY A 19 -1.55 -11.63 6.85
C GLY A 19 -1.39 -10.14 7.13
N TYR A 20 -1.03 -9.81 8.37
CA TYR A 20 -0.80 -8.43 8.79
C TYR A 20 0.68 -8.07 8.58
N LYS A 21 0.93 -6.97 7.87
CA LYS A 21 2.27 -6.45 7.58
C LYS A 21 2.24 -4.93 7.54
N ILE A 22 3.34 -4.28 7.95
CA ILE A 22 3.53 -2.85 7.73
C ILE A 22 3.65 -2.60 6.22
N MET A 23 2.77 -1.76 5.68
CA MET A 23 2.66 -1.48 4.25
C MET A 23 2.41 0.01 4.01
N PRO A 24 2.80 0.54 2.84
CA PRO A 24 2.46 1.90 2.46
C PRO A 24 0.93 2.04 2.36
N TYR A 25 0.41 3.09 2.98
CA TYR A 25 -1.02 3.34 3.09
C TYR A 25 -1.32 4.76 2.59
N SER A 26 -2.31 4.88 1.72
CA SER A 26 -2.82 6.18 1.30
C SER A 26 -4.02 6.56 2.16
N MET A 27 -3.91 7.70 2.85
CA MET A 27 -5.02 8.27 3.62
C MET A 27 -6.16 8.73 2.72
N ASP A 28 -5.84 9.28 1.54
CA ASP A 28 -6.84 9.84 0.61
C ASP A 28 -7.80 8.76 0.07
N TYR A 29 -7.25 7.59 -0.27
CA TYR A 29 -8.04 6.46 -0.80
C TYR A 29 -8.45 5.45 0.27
N CYS A 30 -8.03 5.65 1.52
CA CYS A 30 -8.22 4.73 2.64
C CYS A 30 -7.79 3.28 2.32
N ALA A 31 -6.77 3.11 1.48
CA ALA A 31 -6.38 1.83 0.91
C ALA A 31 -4.87 1.57 1.02
N LEU A 32 -4.50 0.29 1.06
CA LEU A 32 -3.12 -0.16 1.02
C LEU A 32 -2.58 -0.06 -0.41
N LEU A 33 -1.33 0.36 -0.53
CA LEU A 33 -0.63 0.44 -1.80
C LEU A 33 0.34 -0.73 -1.96
N SER A 34 0.58 -1.11 -3.21
CA SER A 34 1.70 -1.97 -3.55
C SER A 34 3.01 -1.21 -3.45
N ASN A 35 4.11 -1.95 -3.30
CA ASN A 35 5.45 -1.35 -3.26
C ASN A 35 5.76 -0.56 -4.55
N PHE A 36 5.27 -1.04 -5.70
CA PHE A 36 5.48 -0.38 -6.98
C PHE A 36 4.71 0.95 -7.07
N GLU A 37 3.47 1.01 -6.59
CA GLU A 37 2.69 2.26 -6.60
C GLU A 37 3.28 3.31 -5.67
N ALA A 38 3.78 2.90 -4.49
CA ALA A 38 4.42 3.80 -3.54
C ALA A 38 5.72 4.40 -4.12
N ASP A 39 6.44 3.65 -4.98
CA ASP A 39 7.71 4.06 -5.56
C ASP A 39 7.59 5.11 -6.69
N GLN A 40 6.39 5.28 -7.25
CA GLN A 40 6.18 6.11 -8.45
C GLN A 40 6.14 7.62 -8.20
N ASN A 41 5.86 8.07 -6.97
CA ASN A 41 5.48 9.47 -6.71
C ASN A 41 6.20 10.06 -5.49
N TYR A 42 7.52 9.91 -5.42
CA TYR A 42 8.32 10.65 -4.45
C TYR A 42 8.36 12.14 -4.78
N ARG A 43 8.25 12.97 -3.75
CA ARG A 43 8.37 14.42 -3.85
C ARG A 43 9.33 14.91 -2.78
N SER A 44 10.16 15.88 -3.13
CA SER A 44 10.96 16.60 -2.15
C SER A 44 10.02 17.40 -1.27
N ILE A 45 9.94 17.00 0.00
CA ILE A 45 9.22 17.73 1.04
C ILE A 45 10.28 18.30 1.97
N ASP A 46 10.15 19.58 2.32
CA ASP A 46 11.00 20.21 3.33
C ASP A 46 10.64 19.63 4.70
N ASN A 47 11.27 18.51 5.05
CA ASN A 47 11.00 17.82 6.30
C ASN A 47 11.64 18.60 7.45
N LEU A 48 10.82 19.07 8.40
CA LEU A 48 11.29 19.58 9.68
C LEU A 48 11.86 18.40 10.48
N THR A 49 13.19 18.33 10.57
CA THR A 49 13.90 17.25 11.25
C THR A 49 13.49 17.21 12.73
N VAL A 50 12.90 16.08 13.16
CA VAL A 50 12.45 15.76 14.53
C VAL A 50 11.10 16.39 14.94
N GLY A 51 10.01 15.82 14.42
CA GLY A 51 8.66 16.08 14.89
C GLY A 51 7.80 14.82 14.78
N ILE A 52 7.58 14.17 15.90
CA ILE A 52 6.73 13.01 16.07
C ILE A 52 5.29 13.45 15.74
N ILE A 53 4.74 12.90 14.65
CA ILE A 53 3.33 12.84 14.18
C ILE A 53 2.35 13.90 14.72
N LYS A 54 1.70 14.68 13.83
CA LYS A 54 0.21 14.69 13.70
C LYS A 54 -0.29 15.58 12.56
N SER A 55 -1.11 14.94 11.71
CA SER A 55 -2.22 15.48 10.91
C SER A 55 -2.09 16.91 10.38
N ALA A 56 -1.96 17.04 9.06
CA ALA A 56 -2.40 18.23 8.34
C ALA A 56 -3.50 17.81 7.36
N ASP A 57 -4.73 17.91 7.87
CA ASP A 57 -5.92 18.44 7.20
C ASP A 57 -6.32 17.89 5.83
N CYS A 58 -7.28 16.96 5.86
CA CYS A 58 -8.22 16.80 4.76
C CYS A 58 -9.16 18.02 4.76
N THR A 59 -8.92 18.97 3.86
CA THR A 59 -9.92 19.95 3.38
C THR A 59 -10.03 19.83 1.87
#